data_AF-A0A7Y3CGL3-F1
#
_entry.id   AF-A0A7Y3CGL3-F1
#
_cell.length_a   1.000
_cell.length_b   1.000
_cell.length_c   1.000
_cell.angle_alpha   90.00
_cell.angle_beta   90.00
_cell.angle_gamma   90.00
#
_symmetry.space_group_name_H-M   'P 1'
#
loop_
_entity.id
_entity.type
_entity.pdbx_description
1 polymer ?
#
loop_
_entity_poly.entity_id
_entity_poly.type
_entity_poly.pdbx_seq_one_letter_code
_entity_poly.pdbx_strand_id
1 'polypeptide(L)' 'MTTNLFAFIIVLGVLIFVHELGHFLVARFFGVGVEKFSLGFGPRVFGKKIGITDYRVSAIPLG' A
#
# COMPACT_ATOMS: atom_id res chain seq x y z
N MET A 1 -14.81 23.40 3.12
CA MET A 1 -13.34 23.32 2.92
C MET A 1 -12.74 22.09 3.60
N THR A 2 -13.06 21.83 4.87
CA THR A 2 -12.65 20.62 5.61
C THR A 2 -13.11 19.32 4.97
N THR A 3 -14.37 19.20 4.54
CA THR A 3 -14.90 18.00 3.88
C THR A 3 -14.13 17.63 2.61
N ASN A 4 -13.70 18.64 1.83
CA ASN A 4 -12.95 18.42 0.59
C ASN A 4 -11.56 17.85 0.87
N LEU A 5 -10.92 18.29 1.96
CA LEU A 5 -9.61 17.77 2.36
C LEU A 5 -9.70 16.31 2.82
N PHE A 6 -10.72 15.97 3.63
CA PHE A 6 -10.96 14.57 4.02
C PHE A 6 -11.30 13.69 2.81
N ALA A 7 -12.18 14.16 1.92
CA ALA A 7 -12.52 13.45 0.70
C ALA A 7 -11.29 13.22 -0.19
N PHE A 8 -10.43 14.23 -0.32
CA PHE A 8 -9.19 14.12 -1.08
C PHE A 8 -8.25 13.05 -0.52
N ILE A 9 -8.00 13.04 0.80
CA ILE A 9 -7.12 12.07 1.45
C ILE A 9 -7.67 10.64 1.26
N ILE A 10 -8.98 10.45 1.41
CA ILE A 10 -9.62 9.13 1.25
C ILE A 10 -9.51 8.65 -0.20
N VAL A 11 -9.90 9.47 -1.16
CA VAL A 11 -9.89 9.09 -2.58
C VAL A 11 -8.47 8.80 -3.06
N LEU A 12 -7.50 9.64 -2.70
CA LEU A 12 -6.11 9.44 -3.05
C LEU A 12 -5.55 8.17 -2.38
N GLY A 13 -5.85 7.95 -1.09
CA GLY A 13 -5.43 6.76 -0.37
C GLY A 13 -5.98 5.46 -0.97
N VAL A 14 -7.25 5.44 -1.37
CA VAL A 14 -7.86 4.28 -2.04
C VAL A 14 -7.24 4.05 -3.43
N LEU A 15 -7.01 5.12 -4.19
CA LEU A 15 -6.41 5.02 -5.52
C LEU A 15 -4.99 4.41 -5.45
N ILE A 16 -4.16 4.90 -4.52
CA ILE A 16 -2.81 4.39 -4.30
C ILE A 16 -2.84 2.93 -3.85
N PHE A 17 -3.71 2.60 -2.88
CA PHE A 17 -3.86 1.22 -2.42
C PHE A 17 -4.19 0.26 -3.56
N VAL A 18 -5.16 0.61 -4.42
CA VAL A 18 -5.55 -0.23 -5.54
C VAL A 18 -4.43 -0.34 -6.58
N HIS A 19 -3.67 0.74 -6.81
CA HIS A 19 -2.52 0.73 -7.73
C HIS A 19 -1.43 -0.24 -7.27
N GLU A 20 -0.97 -0.11 -6.03
CA GLU A 20 0.03 -1.01 -5.44
C GLU A 20 -0.47 -2.45 -5.34
N LEU A 21 -1.75 -2.64 -4.98
CA LEU A 21 -2.39 -3.96 -4.95
C LEU A 21 -2.41 -4.61 -6.33
N GLY A 22 -2.63 -3.82 -7.40
CA GLY A 22 -2.55 -4.30 -8.77
C GLY A 22 -1.18 -4.89 -9.10
N HIS A 23 -0.10 -4.14 -8.83
CA HIS A 23 1.27 -4.64 -9.02
C HIS A 23 1.55 -5.91 -8.20
N PHE A 24 1.11 -5.92 -6.95
CA PHE A 24 1.27 -7.06 -6.06
C PHE A 24 0.58 -8.32 -6.59
N LEU A 25 -0.69 -8.19 -6.98
CA LEU A 25 -1.48 -9.30 -7.50
C LEU A 25 -0.90 -9.83 -8.82
N VAL A 26 -0.52 -8.93 -9.73
CA VAL A 26 0.10 -9.31 -11.01
C VAL A 26 1.43 -10.03 -10.77
N ALA A 27 2.29 -9.52 -9.88
CA ALA A 27 3.54 -10.18 -9.52
C ALA A 27 3.31 -11.59 -8.97
N ARG A 28 2.37 -11.75 -8.02
CA ARG A 28 2.03 -13.08 -7.49
C ARG A 28 1.43 -14.00 -8.54
N PHE A 29 0.62 -13.47 -9.45
CA PHE A 29 0.02 -14.25 -10.54
C PHE A 29 1.08 -14.84 -11.47
N PHE A 30 2.14 -14.08 -11.77
CA PHE A 30 3.28 -14.57 -12.56
C PHE A 30 4.29 -15.40 -11.73
N GLY A 31 3.97 -15.74 -10.48
CA GLY A 31 4.85 -16.52 -9.61
C GLY A 31 6.07 -15.75 -9.08
N VAL A 32 6.08 -14.42 -9.22
CA VAL A 32 7.14 -13.56 -8.67
C VAL A 32 6.93 -13.44 -7.16
N GLY A 33 7.97 -13.80 -6.40
CA GLY A 33 7.99 -13.64 -4.96
C GLY A 33 8.08 -12.16 -4.58
N VAL A 34 7.08 -11.66 -3.84
CA VAL A 34 7.10 -10.29 -3.32
C VAL A 34 7.50 -10.31 -1.85
N GLU A 35 8.67 -9.73 -1.53
CA GLU A 35 9.18 -9.69 -0.15
C GLU A 35 8.48 -8.62 0.71
N LYS A 36 8.02 -7.52 0.09
CA LYS A 36 7.45 -6.37 0.79
C LYS A 36 6.26 -5.83 0.01
N PHE A 37 5.11 -5.80 0.67
CA PHE A 37 3.94 -5.05 0.21
C PHE A 37 3.75 -3.89 1.18
N SER A 38 3.99 -2.66 0.73
CA SER A 38 3.98 -1.47 1.58
C SER A 38 2.94 -0.51 1.08
N LEU A 39 1.94 -0.20 1.91
CA LEU A 39 1.06 0.93 1.68
C LEU A 39 1.81 2.21 2.05
N GLY A 40 2.30 2.91 1.02
CA GLY A 40 3.07 4.12 1.20
C GLY A 40 4.58 3.89 1.43
N PHE A 41 5.33 4.98 1.68
CA PHE A 41 6.78 4.97 1.88
C PHE A 41 7.26 5.52 3.23
N GLY A 42 8.54 5.30 3.53
CA GLY A 42 9.20 5.79 4.73
C GLY A 42 9.15 4.80 5.90
N PRO A 43 9.18 5.29 7.16
CA PRO A 43 9.23 4.42 8.33
C PRO A 43 7.95 3.59 8.45
N ARG A 44 8.11 2.31 8.78
CA ARG A 44 7.00 1.38 9.04
C ARG A 44 6.23 1.84 10.27
N VAL A 45 4.93 2.07 10.12
CA VAL A 45 4.03 2.38 11.23
C VAL A 45 3.49 1.08 11.83
N PHE A 46 2.96 0.22 10.99
CA PHE A 46 2.46 -1.10 11.40
C PHE A 46 2.54 -2.09 10.24
N GLY A 47 2.39 -3.38 10.54
CA GLY A 47 2.40 -4.41 9.52
C GLY A 47 2.52 -5.81 10.09
N LYS A 48 2.32 -6.81 9.23
CA LYS A 48 2.46 -8.23 9.55
C LYS A 48 3.16 -8.96 8.42
N LYS A 49 4.11 -9.82 8.78
CA LYS A 49 4.72 -10.76 7.82
C LYS A 49 3.85 -11.99 7.68
N ILE A 50 3.51 -12.36 6.44
CA ILE A 50 2.76 -13.58 6.12
C ILE A 50 3.53 -14.30 5.00
N GLY A 51 4.12 -15.45 5.34
CA GLY A 51 5.02 -16.16 4.44
C GLY A 51 6.27 -15.33 4.13
N ILE A 52 6.57 -15.16 2.84
CA ILE A 52 7.69 -14.33 2.36
C ILE A 52 7.39 -12.84 2.32
N THR A 53 6.10 -12.46 2.34
CA THR A 53 5.67 -11.08 2.14
C THR A 53 5.47 -10.37 3.47
N ASP A 54 6.17 -9.27 3.66
CA ASP A 54 5.94 -8.33 4.75
C ASP A 54 4.92 -7.27 4.33
N TYR A 55 3.68 -7.40 4.82
CA TYR A 55 2.60 -6.46 4.59
C TYR A 55 2.75 -5.33 5.60
N ARG A 56 3.04 -4.13 5.14
CA ARG A 56 3.32 -2.97 6.01
C ARG A 56 2.54 -1.75 5.55
N VAL A 57 2.29 -0.85 6.48
CA VAL A 57 1.82 0.50 6.22
C VAL A 57 2.89 1.45 6.72
N SER A 58 3.28 2.38 5.87
CA SER A 58 4.36 3.33 6.13
C SER A 58 3.81 4.73 6.40
N ALA A 59 4.60 5.59 7.03
CA ALA A 59 4.12 6.86 7.55
C ALA A 59 3.69 7.85 6.46
N ILE A 60 4.21 7.71 5.25
CA ILE A 60 3.91 8.61 4.14
C ILE A 60 3.01 7.87 3.14
N PRO A 61 1.76 8.31 2.91
CA PRO A 61 0.73 7.58 2.16
C PRO A 61 0.89 7.70 0.64
N LEU A 62 2.12 7.84 0.17
CA LEU A 62 2.48 7.94 -1.23
C LEU A 62 3.30 6.67 -1.53
N GLY A 63 3.02 5.95 -2.61
CA GLY A 63 3.68 4.67 -2.92
C GLY A 63 3.15 4.05 -4.20
#